data_AF-A0A3Q2VI82-F1
#
_entry.id   AF-A0A3Q2VI82-F1
#
_cell.length_a   1.000
_cell.length_b   1.000
_cell.length_c   1.000
_cell.angle_alpha   90.00
_cell.angle_beta   90.00
_cell.angle_gamma   90.00
#
_symmetry.space_group_name_H-M   'P 1'
#
loop_
_entity.id
_entity.type
_entity.pdbx_description
1 polymer ?
#
loop_
_entity_poly.entity_id
_entity_poly.type
_entity_poly.pdbx_seq_one_letter_code
_entity_poly.pdbx_strand_id
1 'polypeptide(L)' 'MPLKWVFQQNNDPKHTSKQVTSWLQTKKSPAQSLDLNLIENLWCDLKNSVFDAKPKNTENLWNVVQLAWAATSV' A
#
# COMPACT_ATOMS: atom_id res chain seq x y z
N MET A 1 -6.65 23.67 15.04
CA MET A 1 -5.61 23.52 13.99
C MET A 1 -6.26 22.81 12.82
N PRO A 2 -6.17 23.32 11.58
CA PRO A 2 -6.74 22.61 10.44
C PRO A 2 -6.00 21.28 10.24
N LEU A 3 -6.74 20.21 9.94
CA LEU A 3 -6.17 18.92 9.60
C LEU A 3 -5.32 19.06 8.33
N LYS A 4 -4.00 18.86 8.46
CA LYS A 4 -3.07 18.85 7.33
C LYS A 4 -2.81 17.40 6.95
N TRP A 5 -3.44 16.96 5.87
CA TRP A 5 -3.21 15.64 5.29
C TRP A 5 -1.98 15.67 4.39
N VAL A 6 -1.13 14.64 4.49
CA VAL A 6 0.04 14.45 3.63
C VAL A 6 -0.13 13.14 2.89
N PHE A 7 -0.17 13.20 1.56
CA PHE A 7 -0.22 12.01 0.72
C PHE A 7 1.18 11.40 0.57
N GLN A 8 1.30 10.10 0.84
CA GLN A 8 2.56 9.34 0.72
C GLN A 8 2.36 8.14 -0.20
N GLN A 9 3.31 7.92 -1.10
CA GLN A 9 3.37 6.77 -2.01
C GLN A 9 4.83 6.40 -2.27
N ASN A 10 5.08 5.16 -2.70
CA ASN A 10 6.41 4.73 -3.12
C ASN A 10 6.80 5.36 -4.48
N ASN A 11 8.09 5.24 -4.82
CA ASN A 11 8.66 5.83 -6.05
C ASN A 11 8.63 4.86 -7.25
N ASP A 12 7.72 3.88 -7.29
CA ASP A 12 7.63 2.98 -8.45
C ASP A 12 7.36 3.78 -9.74
N PRO A 13 7.95 3.41 -10.90
CA PRO A 13 7.92 4.20 -12.13
C PRO A 13 6.51 4.66 -12.55
N LYS A 14 5.46 3.89 -12.27
CA LYS A 14 4.09 4.27 -12.59
C LYS A 14 3.60 5.47 -11.77
N HIS A 15 4.05 5.59 -10.53
CA HIS A 15 3.71 6.68 -9.60
C HIS A 15 4.55 7.95 -9.83
N THR A 16 5.66 7.84 -10.57
CA THR A 16 6.57 8.97 -10.84
C THR A 16 6.50 9.49 -12.27
N SER A 17 5.53 9.00 -13.07
CA SER A 17 5.24 9.48 -14.41
C SER A 17 4.84 10.97 -14.39
N LYS A 18 5.18 11.71 -15.46
CA LYS A 18 4.88 13.14 -15.57
C LYS A 18 3.39 13.45 -15.39
N GLN A 19 2.53 12.58 -15.91
CA GLN A 19 1.07 12.71 -15.81
C GLN A 19 0.62 12.61 -14.36
N VAL A 20 1.08 11.60 -13.62
CA VAL A 20 0.69 11.37 -12.22
C VAL A 20 1.23 12.47 -11.31
N THR A 21 2.49 12.88 -11.49
CA THR A 21 3.08 13.97 -10.69
C THR A 21 2.40 15.32 -10.95
N SER A 22 1.98 15.57 -12.20
CA SER A 22 1.23 16.79 -12.56
C SER A 22 -0.16 16.78 -11.93
N TRP A 23 -0.86 15.65 -11.98
CA TRP A 23 -2.20 15.51 -11.41
C TRP A 23 -2.19 15.61 -9.87
N LEU A 24 -1.28 14.90 -9.20
CA LEU A 24 -1.19 14.89 -7.74
C LEU A 24 -0.59 16.18 -7.17
N GLN A 25 0.06 17.00 -8.00
CA GLN A 25 0.85 18.16 -7.56
C GLN A 25 1.92 17.80 -6.51
N THR A 26 2.32 16.52 -6.47
CA THR A 26 3.21 15.96 -5.46
C THR A 26 4.63 15.95 -5.98
N LYS A 27 5.59 16.38 -5.16
CA LYS A 27 7.02 16.26 -5.46
C LYS A 27 7.42 14.79 -5.35
N LYS A 28 8.38 14.37 -6.18
CA LYS A 28 8.97 13.03 -6.05
C LYS A 28 9.54 12.87 -4.64
N SER A 29 9.17 11.78 -3.96
CA SER A 29 9.77 11.41 -2.69
C SER A 29 11.28 11.18 -2.88
N PRO A 30 12.12 11.35 -1.86
CA PRO A 30 13.55 11.05 -1.97
C PRO A 30 13.75 9.63 -2.53
N ALA A 31 14.52 9.52 -3.60
CA ALA A 31 15.00 8.22 -4.07
C ALA A 31 15.81 7.62 -2.91
N GLN A 32 15.43 6.43 -2.42
CA GLN A 32 15.92 5.78 -1.19
C GLN A 32 15.22 6.14 0.13
N SER A 33 13.98 6.66 0.11
CA SER A 33 13.09 6.59 1.28
C SER A 33 12.62 5.15 1.54
N LEU A 34 13.57 4.24 1.77
CA LEU A 34 13.35 2.85 2.17
C LEU A 34 12.61 2.77 3.52
N ASP A 35 12.72 3.82 4.34
CA ASP A 35 12.13 3.92 5.67
C ASP A 35 10.63 4.29 5.68
N LEU A 36 10.01 4.61 4.53
CA LEU A 36 8.57 4.85 4.42
C LEU A 36 7.84 3.67 3.77
N ASN A 37 8.26 2.45 4.13
CA ASN A 37 7.68 1.20 3.68
C ASN A 37 6.39 0.83 4.43
N LEU A 38 5.57 1.81 4.82
CA LEU A 38 4.28 1.57 5.49
C LEU A 38 3.40 0.61 4.68
N ILE A 39 3.41 0.78 3.36
CA ILE A 39 2.69 -0.07 2.41
C ILE A 39 3.31 -1.48 2.37
N GLU A 40 4.63 -1.61 2.36
CA GLU A 40 5.28 -2.95 2.34
C GLU A 40 5.09 -3.70 3.66
N ASN A 41 5.08 -3.03 4.80
CA ASN A 41 4.78 -3.67 6.08
C ASN A 41 3.36 -4.24 6.08
N LEU A 42 2.39 -3.43 5.63
CA LEU A 42 1.00 -3.86 5.46
C LEU A 42 0.88 -5.03 4.45
N TRP A 43 1.63 -4.98 3.36
CA TRP A 43 1.69 -6.10 2.41
C TRP A 43 2.29 -7.37 3.02
N CYS A 44 3.25 -7.25 3.93
CA CYS A 44 3.84 -8.39 4.63
C CYS A 44 2.78 -9.14 5.43
N ASP A 45 2.00 -8.41 6.24
CA ASP A 45 0.94 -8.99 7.09
C ASP A 45 -0.18 -9.64 6.26
N LEU A 46 -0.59 -8.99 5.17
CA LEU A 46 -1.55 -9.54 4.22
C LEU A 46 -1.02 -10.81 3.55
N LYS A 47 0.25 -10.82 3.11
CA LYS A 47 0.87 -11.99 2.46
C LYS A 47 0.96 -13.17 3.41
N ASN A 48 1.31 -12.95 4.67
CA ASN A 48 1.35 -13.99 5.69
C ASN A 48 -0.04 -14.60 5.91
N SER A 49 -1.07 -13.75 6.05
CA SER A 49 -2.46 -14.20 6.21
C SER A 49 -2.96 -15.02 5.01
N VAL A 50 -2.63 -14.59 3.78
CA VAL A 50 -2.96 -15.33 2.55
C VAL A 50 -2.21 -16.65 2.47
N PHE A 51 -0.92 -16.66 2.85
CA PHE A 51 -0.09 -17.86 2.84
C PHE A 51 -0.62 -18.92 3.80
N ASP A 52 -1.05 -18.53 5.00
CA ASP A 52 -1.60 -19.44 6.00
C ASP A 52 -2.97 -20.00 5.57
N ALA A 53 -3.82 -19.17 4.98
CA ALA A 53 -5.17 -19.56 4.56
C ALA A 53 -5.22 -20.43 3.29
N LYS A 54 -4.17 -20.40 2.45
CA LYS A 54 -4.04 -21.20 1.21
C LYS A 54 -5.31 -21.22 0.34
N PRO A 55 -5.82 -20.04 -0.08
CA PRO A 55 -7.04 -19.97 -0.88
C PRO A 55 -6.86 -20.69 -2.23
N LYS A 56 -7.88 -21.45 -2.64
CA LYS A 56 -7.85 -22.30 -3.86
C LYS A 56 -8.51 -21.66 -5.08
N ASN A 57 -9.20 -20.54 -4.90
CA ASN A 57 -9.89 -19.81 -5.95
C ASN A 57 -9.90 -18.30 -5.62
N THR A 58 -10.30 -17.50 -6.60
CA THR A 58 -10.29 -16.04 -6.51
C THR A 58 -11.25 -15.50 -5.44
N GLU A 59 -12.41 -16.14 -5.25
CA GLU A 59 -13.39 -15.72 -4.26
C GLU A 59 -12.88 -15.91 -2.83
N ASN A 60 -12.29 -17.07 -2.54
CA ASN A 60 -11.67 -17.36 -1.25
C ASN A 60 -10.47 -16.45 -1.01
N LEU A 61 -9.66 -16.16 -2.03
CA LEU A 61 -8.55 -15.21 -1.92
C LEU A 61 -9.07 -13.81 -1.54
N TRP A 62 -10.12 -13.35 -2.21
CA TRP A 62 -10.74 -12.06 -1.91
C TRP A 62 -11.24 -12.00 -0.47
N ASN A 63 -11.96 -13.02 -0.01
CA ASN A 63 -12.46 -13.09 1.37
C ASN A 63 -11.32 -13.07 2.39
N VAL A 64 -10.24 -13.82 2.16
CA VAL A 64 -9.07 -13.83 3.04
C VAL A 64 -8.40 -12.46 3.10
N VAL A 65 -8.22 -11.78 1.96
CA VAL A 65 -7.63 -10.43 1.91
C VAL A 65 -8.49 -9.43 2.68
N GLN A 66 -9.82 -9.48 2.54
CA GLN A 66 -10.74 -8.61 3.28
C GLN A 66 -10.68 -8.84 4.80
N LEU A 67 -10.66 -10.11 5.22
CA LEU A 67 -10.56 -10.46 6.64
C LEU A 67 -9.21 -10.04 7.23
N ALA A 68 -8.12 -10.31 6.52
CA ALA A 68 -6.78 -9.91 6.93
C ALA A 68 -6.68 -8.38 7.05
N TRP A 69 -7.21 -7.64 6.07
CA TRP A 69 -7.24 -6.18 6.09
C TRP A 69 -8.01 -5.62 7.30
N ALA A 70 -9.19 -6.18 7.59
CA ALA A 70 -9.96 -5.77 8.76
C ALA A 70 -9.21 -6.02 10.08
N ALA A 71 -8.43 -7.11 10.13
CA ALA A 71 -7.61 -7.48 11.29
C ALA A 71 -6.33 -6.63 11.43
N THR A 72 -5.78 -6.04 10.35
CA THR A 72 -4.60 -5.17 10.40
C THR A 72 -4.91 -3.74 10.90
N SER A 73 -6.10 -3.50 11.48
CA SER A 73 -6.48 -2.17 11.98
C SER A 73 -5.57 -1.72 13.13
N VAL A 74 -4.83 -0.63 12.88
CA VAL A 74 -4.15 0.22 13.87
C VAL A 74 -5.13 1.22 14.44
#